data_AF-A0A238URH1-F1
#
_entry.id   AF-A0A238URH1-F1
#
_cell.length_a   1.000
_cell.length_b   1.000
_cell.length_c   1.000
_cell.angle_alpha   90.00
_cell.angle_beta   90.00
_cell.angle_gamma   90.00
#
_symmetry.space_group_name_H-M   'P 1'
#
loop_
_entity.id
_entity.type
_entity.pdbx_description
1 polymer ?
#
loop_
_entity_poly.entity_id
_entity_poly.type
_entity_poly.pdbx_seq_one_letter_code
_entity_poly.pdbx_strand_id
1 'polypeptide(L)'
;MGQPAILTVDDDPSVSRAIARDLRRRYADRYRVIRAGSAAEALDVLKELKLRGGRVAVMLADYRMPQMNGIEFLEQAMDLFPRARRALLTAYADTDAAIQAINLVDVDHYLLKPWDPPEEKLYPVLDELIDAWQAAGDQELPDVRVVGHRWSEPSFQIRDFLARNLVPYKYFGADEPEGRRLMEAADAGPESIPLVVTADGRALPRPSVQEVAAAAGLSTSPGRDFYDLIIVGGGPAGLGAAVYGGSEGLKTLLIERQAVGGQAGQSSRIENYLGFPDGISGAQLTDRARRQADKFAAETLNTREVVGIRTDGSARTLTFADGGEVSAHAVLLATGVSYRPLVAEGVAGMTGSGVFYGSASTEGPACAGSEVYIVGGANSAGQAALFFAKYARRVTLLVRGDSLESSMSYYLIQQLAQVANIEVRTRCQVVGAHGEGHLQAITICDDKQGTRATVECGYLFVFIGAEPRTDWLGDVVLRDEKGFVRTGPDLLVNGVRPRGWDRERDPFYLESSVPGIFAAGDVRANSIKRVASAVGEGAMAVALVHRYLEAQ
;
A
#
# COMPACT_ATOMS: atom_id res chain seq x y z
N MET A 1 15.06 -26.64 -20.44
CA MET A 1 15.54 -25.34 -19.91
C MET A 1 16.69 -25.58 -18.95
N GLY A 2 17.73 -24.75 -18.95
CA GLY A 2 18.86 -24.89 -18.02
C GLY A 2 18.44 -24.63 -16.56
N GLN A 3 19.23 -25.14 -15.61
CA GLN A 3 19.09 -24.82 -14.19
C GLN A 3 19.21 -23.29 -14.00
N PRO A 4 18.27 -22.65 -13.26
CA PRO A 4 18.37 -21.24 -12.93
C PRO A 4 19.64 -20.97 -12.11
N ALA A 5 20.19 -19.76 -12.26
CA ALA A 5 21.43 -19.39 -11.63
C ALA A 5 21.22 -18.64 -10.31
N ILE A 6 22.15 -18.81 -9.37
CA ILE A 6 22.36 -17.90 -8.25
C ILE A 6 23.68 -17.20 -8.52
N LEU A 7 23.63 -15.88 -8.68
CA LEU A 7 24.83 -15.06 -8.92
C LEU A 7 25.28 -14.43 -7.60
N THR A 8 26.57 -14.49 -7.31
CA THR A 8 27.19 -13.76 -6.20
C THR A 8 28.37 -12.94 -6.70
N VAL A 9 28.45 -11.69 -6.24
CA VAL A 9 29.48 -10.71 -6.60
C VAL A 9 30.05 -10.13 -5.32
N ASP A 10 31.35 -10.27 -5.13
CA ASP A 10 32.09 -9.70 -4.00
C ASP A 10 33.57 -9.60 -4.43
N ASP A 11 34.17 -8.42 -4.24
CA ASP A 11 35.55 -8.13 -4.66
C ASP A 11 36.59 -8.67 -3.68
N ASP A 12 36.22 -8.99 -2.44
CA ASP A 12 37.09 -9.70 -1.50
C ASP A 12 37.17 -11.19 -1.89
N PRO A 13 38.35 -11.69 -2.33
CA PRO A 13 38.46 -13.07 -2.79
C PRO A 13 38.15 -14.12 -1.72
N SER A 14 38.30 -13.79 -0.43
CA SER A 14 38.02 -14.68 0.69
C SER A 14 36.51 -14.81 0.94
N VAL A 15 35.80 -13.69 0.99
CA VAL A 15 34.34 -13.62 1.19
C VAL A 15 33.63 -14.20 -0.02
N SER A 16 34.04 -13.81 -1.23
CA SER A 16 33.56 -14.32 -2.51
C SER A 16 33.71 -15.85 -2.64
N ARG A 17 34.77 -16.45 -2.06
CA ARG A 17 34.93 -17.92 -1.99
C ARG A 17 34.03 -18.54 -0.93
N ALA A 18 33.88 -17.92 0.23
CA ALA A 18 33.05 -18.43 1.32
C ALA A 18 31.57 -18.49 0.90
N ILE A 19 31.02 -17.40 0.36
CA ILE A 19 29.62 -17.35 -0.07
C ILE A 19 29.35 -18.37 -1.17
N ALA A 20 30.22 -18.46 -2.19
CA ALA A 20 30.06 -19.42 -3.26
C ALA A 20 30.14 -20.88 -2.78
N ARG A 21 30.96 -21.16 -1.75
CA ARG A 21 31.04 -22.49 -1.12
C ARG A 21 29.72 -22.84 -0.42
N ASP A 22 29.20 -21.93 0.40
CA ASP A 22 27.98 -22.16 1.19
C ASP A 22 26.76 -22.27 0.26
N LEU A 23 26.68 -21.42 -0.78
CA LEU A 23 25.67 -21.53 -1.83
C LEU A 23 25.73 -22.89 -2.55
N ARG A 24 26.91 -23.36 -2.94
CA ARG A 24 27.06 -24.66 -3.60
C ARG A 24 26.68 -25.82 -2.69
N ARG A 25 26.98 -25.71 -1.39
CA ARG A 25 26.66 -26.75 -0.39
C ARG A 25 25.14 -26.98 -0.28
N ARG A 26 24.34 -25.92 -0.38
CA ARG A 26 22.87 -25.98 -0.19
C ARG A 26 22.06 -26.06 -1.48
N TYR A 27 22.55 -25.47 -2.57
CA TYR A 27 21.74 -25.21 -3.77
C TYR A 27 22.27 -25.81 -5.09
N ALA A 28 23.47 -26.41 -5.12
CA ALA A 28 24.08 -26.87 -6.38
C ALA A 28 23.31 -28.00 -7.09
N ASP A 29 22.42 -28.70 -6.38
CA ASP A 29 21.51 -29.72 -6.93
C ASP A 29 20.40 -29.10 -7.79
N ARG A 30 19.97 -27.88 -7.48
CA ARG A 30 18.83 -27.19 -8.11
C ARG A 30 19.23 -25.95 -8.92
N TYR A 31 20.32 -25.30 -8.54
CA TYR A 31 20.75 -24.00 -9.08
C TYR A 31 22.21 -24.01 -9.53
N ARG A 32 22.48 -23.28 -10.62
CA ARG A 32 23.85 -23.01 -11.07
C ARG A 32 24.42 -21.85 -10.27
N VAL A 33 25.38 -22.11 -9.37
CA VAL A 33 26.05 -21.05 -8.60
C VAL A 33 27.15 -20.40 -9.45
N ILE A 34 27.00 -19.11 -9.73
CA ILE A 34 27.93 -18.30 -10.51
C ILE A 34 28.56 -17.25 -9.59
N ARG A 35 29.88 -17.14 -9.67
CA ARG A 35 30.69 -16.23 -8.85
C ARG A 35 31.37 -15.23 -9.77
N ALA A 36 31.31 -13.96 -9.42
CA ALA A 36 32.09 -12.89 -10.04
C ALA A 36 32.90 -12.15 -8.97
N GLY A 37 34.08 -11.65 -9.35
CA GLY A 37 34.96 -10.85 -8.48
C GLY A 37 34.79 -9.35 -8.66
N SER A 38 33.93 -8.90 -9.57
CA SER A 38 33.63 -7.48 -9.77
C SER A 38 32.25 -7.30 -10.40
N ALA A 39 31.67 -6.11 -10.22
CA ALA A 39 30.40 -5.75 -10.84
C ALA A 39 30.44 -5.82 -12.39
N ALA A 40 31.54 -5.39 -13.01
CA ALA A 40 31.71 -5.45 -14.46
C ALA A 40 31.70 -6.90 -14.98
N GLU A 41 32.46 -7.78 -14.34
CA GLU A 41 32.46 -9.22 -14.67
C GLU A 41 31.07 -9.83 -14.48
N ALA A 42 30.38 -9.46 -13.39
CA ALA A 42 29.03 -9.94 -13.11
C ALA A 42 28.03 -9.50 -14.19
N LEU A 43 28.07 -8.25 -14.66
CA LEU A 43 27.21 -7.76 -15.73
C LEU A 43 27.48 -8.47 -17.04
N ASP A 44 28.75 -8.76 -17.38
CA ASP A 44 29.07 -9.48 -18.61
C ASP A 44 28.58 -10.94 -18.56
N VAL A 45 28.70 -11.59 -17.40
CA VAL A 45 28.10 -12.90 -17.15
C VAL A 45 26.57 -12.85 -17.30
N LEU A 46 25.91 -11.82 -16.77
CA LEU A 46 24.46 -11.66 -16.91
C LEU A 46 24.07 -11.46 -18.39
N LYS A 47 24.80 -10.63 -19.15
CA LYS A 47 24.56 -10.47 -20.59
C LYS A 47 24.70 -11.80 -21.33
N GLU A 48 25.75 -12.57 -21.05
CA GLU A 48 25.96 -13.89 -21.66
C GLU A 48 24.83 -14.87 -21.31
N LEU A 49 24.40 -14.89 -20.04
CA LEU A 49 23.26 -15.71 -19.62
C LEU A 49 21.98 -15.29 -20.34
N LYS A 50 21.73 -13.98 -20.46
CA LYS A 50 20.54 -13.45 -21.14
C LYS A 50 20.50 -13.87 -22.60
N LEU A 51 21.63 -13.73 -23.31
CA LEU A 51 21.76 -14.16 -24.71
C LEU A 51 21.54 -15.67 -24.91
N ARG A 52 21.82 -16.47 -23.88
CA ARG A 52 21.62 -17.94 -23.89
C ARG A 52 20.22 -18.37 -23.42
N GLY A 53 19.32 -17.44 -23.12
CA GLY A 53 18.02 -17.75 -22.53
C GLY A 53 18.12 -18.35 -21.13
N GLY A 54 19.19 -18.04 -20.40
CA GLY A 54 19.39 -18.43 -19.02
C GLY A 54 18.43 -17.69 -18.07
N ARG A 55 18.34 -18.20 -16.84
CA ARG A 55 17.50 -17.62 -15.78
C ARG A 55 18.35 -17.35 -14.55
N VAL A 56 18.01 -16.32 -13.80
CA VAL A 56 18.67 -15.96 -12.54
C VAL A 56 17.61 -15.87 -11.46
N ALA A 57 17.77 -16.65 -10.40
CA ALA A 57 16.85 -16.69 -9.26
C ALA A 57 17.18 -15.63 -8.23
N VAL A 58 18.45 -15.55 -7.83
CA VAL A 58 18.94 -14.62 -6.81
C VAL A 58 20.27 -14.02 -7.24
N MET A 59 20.45 -12.73 -6.96
CA MET A 59 21.69 -11.97 -7.09
C MET A 59 22.09 -11.47 -5.71
N LEU A 60 23.27 -11.89 -5.25
CA LEU A 60 23.91 -11.39 -4.05
C LEU A 60 25.05 -10.46 -4.45
N ALA A 61 25.03 -9.22 -3.98
CA ALA A 61 26.08 -8.24 -4.30
C ALA A 61 26.68 -7.66 -3.02
N ASP A 62 28.01 -7.61 -2.93
CA ASP A 62 28.66 -6.83 -1.89
C ASP A 62 28.36 -5.34 -2.06
N TYR A 63 28.08 -4.66 -0.96
CA TYR A 63 27.85 -3.22 -0.99
C TYR A 63 29.10 -2.47 -1.43
N ARG A 64 30.27 -2.76 -0.83
CA ARG A 64 31.50 -2.01 -1.06
C ARG A 64 32.41 -2.67 -2.10
N MET A 65 32.07 -2.47 -3.37
CA MET A 65 32.92 -2.88 -4.49
C MET A 65 33.61 -1.68 -5.16
N PRO A 66 34.86 -1.82 -5.64
CA PRO A 66 35.56 -0.79 -6.40
C PRO A 66 34.83 -0.45 -7.71
N GLN A 67 34.91 0.81 -8.13
CA GLN A 67 34.38 1.37 -9.39
C GLN A 67 32.85 1.41 -9.50
N MET A 68 32.15 0.38 -9.06
CA MET A 68 30.69 0.27 -9.05
C MET A 68 30.27 -0.47 -7.80
N ASN A 69 29.48 0.19 -6.95
CA ASN A 69 29.02 -0.41 -5.70
C ASN A 69 27.91 -1.45 -5.95
N GLY A 70 27.57 -2.23 -4.92
CA GLY A 70 26.54 -3.28 -5.06
C GLY A 70 25.17 -2.77 -5.47
N ILE A 71 24.82 -1.54 -5.11
CA ILE A 71 23.53 -0.93 -5.44
C ILE A 71 23.48 -0.59 -6.93
N GLU A 72 24.50 0.12 -7.43
CA GLU A 72 24.64 0.48 -8.85
C GLU A 72 24.71 -0.76 -9.74
N PHE A 73 25.39 -1.81 -9.28
CA PHE A 73 25.40 -3.10 -9.95
C PHE A 73 24.01 -3.71 -10.03
N LEU A 74 23.30 -3.81 -8.89
CA LEU A 74 21.97 -4.41 -8.84
C LEU A 74 20.99 -3.63 -9.72
N GLU A 75 21.08 -2.31 -9.75
CA GLU A 75 20.29 -1.44 -10.62
C GLU A 75 20.47 -1.80 -12.11
N GLN A 76 21.72 -1.86 -12.58
CA GLN A 76 22.01 -2.26 -13.97
C GLN A 76 21.66 -3.73 -14.25
N ALA A 77 21.79 -4.60 -13.25
CA ALA A 77 21.41 -6.00 -13.37
C ALA A 77 19.88 -6.16 -13.52
N MET A 78 19.08 -5.23 -13.00
CA MET A 78 17.62 -5.23 -13.18
C MET A 78 17.21 -5.05 -14.64
N ASP A 79 17.96 -4.29 -15.43
CA ASP A 79 17.68 -4.13 -16.87
C ASP A 79 17.80 -5.47 -17.62
N LEU A 80 18.64 -6.38 -17.11
CA LEU A 80 18.87 -7.70 -17.70
C LEU A 80 17.93 -8.78 -17.12
N PHE A 81 17.80 -8.81 -15.79
CA PHE A 81 17.02 -9.79 -15.02
C PHE A 81 16.17 -9.11 -13.94
N PRO A 82 15.07 -8.44 -14.31
CA PRO A 82 14.28 -7.64 -13.37
C PRO A 82 13.61 -8.47 -12.26
N ARG A 83 13.47 -9.79 -12.46
CA ARG A 83 12.85 -10.72 -11.49
C ARG A 83 13.81 -11.44 -10.58
N ALA A 84 15.10 -11.39 -10.88
CA ALA A 84 16.06 -12.01 -9.99
C ALA A 84 15.96 -11.27 -8.65
N ARG A 85 15.79 -12.03 -7.57
CA ARG A 85 15.73 -11.48 -6.22
C ARG A 85 17.08 -10.93 -5.83
N ARG A 86 17.09 -9.87 -5.04
CA ARG A 86 18.26 -9.05 -4.80
C ARG A 86 18.57 -9.06 -3.31
N ALA A 87 19.76 -9.53 -2.98
CA ALA A 87 20.30 -9.45 -1.64
C ALA A 87 21.59 -8.63 -1.63
N LEU A 88 21.69 -7.67 -0.74
CA LEU A 88 22.93 -6.93 -0.53
C LEU A 88 23.74 -7.56 0.61
N LEU A 89 24.99 -7.92 0.38
CA LEU A 89 25.94 -8.32 1.43
C LEU A 89 26.57 -7.03 1.97
N THR A 90 26.51 -6.80 3.28
CA THR A 90 27.02 -5.57 3.88
C THR A 90 27.71 -5.81 5.22
N ALA A 91 28.58 -4.90 5.64
CA ALA A 91 29.16 -4.89 6.98
C ALA A 91 28.38 -3.96 7.91
N TYR A 92 28.52 -4.14 9.23
CA TYR A 92 27.83 -3.32 10.25
C TYR A 92 28.03 -1.80 10.12
N ALA A 93 29.11 -1.35 9.48
CA ALA A 93 29.43 0.07 9.31
C ALA A 93 28.68 0.74 8.14
N ASP A 94 27.94 -0.04 7.34
CA ASP A 94 27.32 0.39 6.08
C ASP A 94 25.80 0.24 6.06
N THR A 95 25.19 -0.03 7.22
CA THR A 95 23.76 -0.32 7.33
C THR A 95 22.91 0.84 6.80
N ASP A 96 23.25 2.10 7.12
CA ASP A 96 22.51 3.29 6.66
C ASP A 96 22.46 3.42 5.12
N ALA A 97 23.54 3.03 4.44
CA ALA A 97 23.61 3.04 2.98
C ALA A 97 22.90 1.82 2.36
N ALA A 98 22.97 0.66 3.01
CA ALA A 98 22.16 -0.52 2.65
C ALA A 98 20.65 -0.26 2.80
N ILE A 99 20.25 0.53 3.79
CA ILE A 99 18.86 0.96 4.02
C ILE A 99 18.38 1.93 2.93
N GLN A 100 19.26 2.82 2.46
CA GLN A 100 18.95 3.65 1.28
C GLN A 100 18.76 2.78 0.02
N ALA A 101 19.55 1.71 -0.14
CA ALA A 101 19.43 0.76 -1.25
C ALA A 101 18.05 0.09 -1.34
N ILE A 102 17.46 -0.30 -0.20
CA ILE A 102 16.13 -0.92 -0.14
C ILE A 102 15.06 0.03 -0.70
N ASN A 103 15.20 1.32 -0.45
CA ASN A 103 14.23 2.34 -0.86
C ASN A 103 14.47 2.86 -2.29
N LEU A 104 15.70 2.78 -2.81
CA LEU A 104 16.08 3.29 -4.13
C LEU A 104 16.09 2.22 -5.24
N VAL A 105 16.47 0.97 -4.95
CA VAL A 105 16.74 -0.08 -5.95
C VAL A 105 15.92 -1.37 -5.69
N ASP A 106 14.92 -1.29 -4.80
CA ASP A 106 14.02 -2.41 -4.48
C ASP A 106 14.79 -3.71 -4.13
N VAL A 107 15.81 -3.56 -3.29
CA VAL A 107 16.57 -4.68 -2.72
C VAL A 107 15.65 -5.47 -1.81
N ASP A 108 15.44 -6.76 -2.10
CA ASP A 108 14.51 -7.61 -1.34
C ASP A 108 15.02 -7.87 0.09
N HIS A 109 16.34 -7.96 0.29
CA HIS A 109 16.95 -8.21 1.60
C HIS A 109 18.40 -7.70 1.72
N TYR A 110 18.90 -7.48 2.92
CA TYR A 110 20.34 -7.31 3.16
C TYR A 110 20.85 -8.33 4.18
N LEU A 111 22.07 -8.82 3.98
CA LEU A 111 22.71 -9.83 4.79
C LEU A 111 24.00 -9.25 5.38
N LEU A 112 24.17 -9.41 6.69
CA LEU A 112 25.36 -8.94 7.39
C LEU A 112 26.51 -9.94 7.28
N LYS A 113 27.70 -9.43 6.93
CA LYS A 113 28.96 -10.16 6.99
C LYS A 113 29.54 -10.09 8.41
N PRO A 114 30.03 -11.21 9.00
CA PRO A 114 29.97 -12.58 8.51
C PRO A 114 28.62 -13.27 8.84
N TRP A 115 28.20 -14.20 7.99
CA TRP A 115 26.93 -14.94 8.08
C TRP A 115 27.07 -16.33 8.72
N ASP A 116 28.11 -16.56 9.53
CA ASP A 116 28.30 -17.84 10.24
C ASP A 116 27.44 -17.87 11.52
N PRO A 117 26.68 -18.95 11.78
CA PRO A 117 26.46 -20.12 10.92
C PRO A 117 25.47 -19.83 9.75
N PRO A 118 25.74 -20.33 8.52
CA PRO A 118 24.90 -20.05 7.36
C PRO A 118 23.49 -20.63 7.50
N GLU A 119 23.30 -21.69 8.29
CA GLU A 119 22.00 -22.31 8.59
C GLU A 119 21.04 -21.35 9.30
N GLU A 120 21.55 -20.36 10.05
CA GLU A 120 20.72 -19.38 10.77
C GLU A 120 20.60 -18.05 10.04
N LYS A 121 21.68 -17.61 9.38
CA LYS A 121 21.79 -16.24 8.87
C LYS A 121 21.70 -16.11 7.35
N LEU A 122 22.06 -17.16 6.60
CA LEU A 122 22.13 -17.10 5.14
C LEU A 122 21.02 -17.90 4.47
N TYR A 123 20.85 -19.17 4.83
CA TYR A 123 19.90 -20.06 4.15
C TYR A 123 18.44 -19.67 4.36
N PRO A 124 17.95 -19.28 5.55
CA PRO A 124 16.54 -18.91 5.71
C PRO A 124 16.14 -17.75 4.80
N VAL A 125 17.01 -16.74 4.68
CA VAL A 125 16.80 -15.59 3.80
C VAL A 125 16.80 -16.02 2.33
N LEU A 126 17.78 -16.83 1.92
CA LEU A 126 17.88 -17.27 0.54
C LEU A 126 16.76 -18.23 0.15
N ASP A 127 16.33 -19.11 1.05
CA ASP A 127 15.17 -19.98 0.86
C ASP A 127 13.91 -19.10 0.67
N GLU A 128 13.71 -18.05 1.46
CA GLU A 128 12.59 -17.10 1.28
C GLU A 128 12.66 -16.36 -0.07
N LEU A 129 13.82 -15.87 -0.47
CA LEU A 129 13.99 -15.22 -1.77
C LEU A 129 13.74 -16.19 -2.92
N ILE A 130 14.26 -17.41 -2.83
CA ILE A 130 14.06 -18.46 -3.83
C ILE A 130 12.58 -18.83 -3.91
N ASP A 131 11.90 -19.02 -2.78
CA ASP A 131 10.47 -19.34 -2.75
C ASP A 131 9.66 -18.19 -3.36
N ALA A 132 10.00 -16.94 -3.05
CA ALA A 132 9.38 -15.76 -3.64
C ALA A 132 9.67 -15.62 -5.15
N TRP A 133 10.82 -16.10 -5.63
CA TRP A 133 11.14 -16.17 -7.06
C TRP A 133 10.38 -17.30 -7.75
N GLN A 134 10.30 -18.47 -7.13
CA GLN A 134 9.57 -19.63 -7.66
C GLN A 134 8.07 -19.40 -7.71
N ALA A 135 7.50 -18.79 -6.66
CA ALA A 135 6.09 -18.40 -6.62
C ALA A 135 5.74 -17.39 -7.73
N ALA A 136 6.71 -16.58 -8.18
CA ALA A 136 6.52 -15.67 -9.31
C ALA A 136 6.57 -16.39 -10.68
N GLY A 137 7.15 -17.60 -10.78
CA GLY A 137 7.13 -18.45 -11.97
C GLY A 137 8.03 -18.04 -13.14
N ASP A 138 8.06 -18.89 -14.18
CA ASP A 138 8.88 -18.77 -15.40
C ASP A 138 8.17 -18.12 -16.60
N GLN A 139 6.88 -17.81 -16.43
CA GLN A 139 6.17 -17.01 -17.41
C GLN A 139 6.82 -15.64 -17.44
N GLU A 140 7.03 -15.03 -18.62
CA GLU A 140 7.08 -13.57 -18.65
C GLU A 140 5.90 -13.08 -17.81
N LEU A 141 6.10 -12.52 -16.59
CA LEU A 141 5.14 -11.72 -15.84
C LEU A 141 4.41 -10.98 -16.92
N PRO A 142 3.19 -11.41 -17.22
CA PRO A 142 2.59 -10.85 -18.37
C PRO A 142 1.98 -9.59 -17.78
N ASP A 143 2.74 -8.49 -17.89
CA ASP A 143 2.36 -7.24 -17.24
C ASP A 143 0.95 -6.93 -17.70
N VAL A 144 0.06 -6.70 -16.74
CA VAL A 144 -1.22 -6.06 -17.05
C VAL A 144 -0.85 -4.76 -17.75
N ARG A 145 -1.28 -4.59 -19.00
CA ARG A 145 -0.99 -3.36 -19.76
C ARG A 145 -2.23 -2.51 -19.72
N VAL A 146 -2.08 -1.28 -19.26
CA VAL A 146 -3.15 -0.30 -19.20
C VAL A 146 -2.88 0.75 -20.26
N VAL A 147 -3.74 0.85 -21.26
CA VAL A 147 -3.72 1.94 -22.22
C VAL A 147 -4.77 2.95 -21.81
N GLY A 148 -4.36 4.20 -21.62
CA GLY A 148 -5.30 5.23 -21.19
C GLY A 148 -4.87 6.66 -21.45
N HIS A 149 -5.68 7.58 -20.94
CA HIS A 149 -5.35 9.00 -20.92
C HIS A 149 -4.93 9.41 -19.51
N ARG A 150 -3.86 10.21 -19.42
CA ARG A 150 -3.28 10.62 -18.14
C ARG A 150 -4.27 11.33 -17.22
N TRP A 151 -5.19 12.09 -17.80
CA TRP A 151 -6.18 12.90 -17.09
C TRP A 151 -7.57 12.28 -17.06
N SER A 152 -7.68 10.99 -17.37
CA SER A 152 -8.94 10.27 -17.32
C SER A 152 -9.11 9.67 -15.94
N GLU A 153 -10.16 10.09 -15.22
CA GLU A 153 -10.53 9.48 -13.93
C GLU A 153 -10.62 7.94 -14.02
N PRO A 154 -11.33 7.32 -14.99
CA PRO A 154 -11.32 5.87 -15.14
C PRO A 154 -9.92 5.25 -15.31
N SER A 155 -9.04 5.91 -16.07
CA SER A 155 -7.65 5.43 -16.25
C SER A 155 -6.86 5.52 -14.95
N PHE A 156 -7.04 6.60 -14.18
CA PHE A 156 -6.45 6.76 -12.85
C PHE A 156 -6.97 5.69 -11.88
N GLN A 157 -8.28 5.44 -11.83
CA GLN A 157 -8.88 4.46 -10.93
C GLN A 157 -8.28 3.05 -11.12
N ILE A 158 -8.10 2.59 -12.37
CA ILE A 158 -7.49 1.28 -12.65
C ILE A 158 -6.00 1.25 -12.26
N ARG A 159 -5.24 2.30 -12.59
CA ARG A 159 -3.82 2.39 -12.25
C ARG A 159 -3.58 2.42 -10.74
N ASP A 160 -4.35 3.26 -10.05
CA ASP A 160 -4.27 3.39 -8.59
C ASP A 160 -4.67 2.07 -7.91
N PHE A 161 -5.70 1.38 -8.41
CA PHE A 161 -6.07 0.06 -7.93
C PHE A 161 -4.94 -0.97 -8.07
N LEU A 162 -4.35 -1.10 -9.28
CA LEU A 162 -3.27 -2.05 -9.55
C LEU A 162 -2.04 -1.74 -8.68
N ALA A 163 -1.66 -0.47 -8.59
CA ALA A 163 -0.54 -0.01 -7.78
C ALA A 163 -0.74 -0.34 -6.30
N ARG A 164 -1.93 -0.04 -5.74
CA ARG A 164 -2.23 -0.25 -4.32
C ARG A 164 -2.37 -1.72 -3.95
N ASN A 165 -2.76 -2.58 -4.88
CA ASN A 165 -2.81 -4.03 -4.67
C ASN A 165 -1.51 -4.75 -5.07
N LEU A 166 -0.45 -3.99 -5.37
CA LEU A 166 0.86 -4.51 -5.77
C LEU A 166 0.79 -5.48 -6.96
N VAL A 167 -0.19 -5.26 -7.86
CA VAL A 167 -0.29 -5.98 -9.12
C VAL A 167 0.64 -5.30 -10.12
N PRO A 168 1.67 -5.98 -10.63
CA PRO A 168 2.58 -5.39 -11.62
C PRO A 168 1.84 -5.01 -12.90
N TYR A 169 2.05 -3.79 -13.38
CA TYR A 169 1.43 -3.30 -14.60
C TYR A 169 2.33 -2.31 -15.35
N LYS A 170 2.10 -2.18 -16.66
CA LYS A 170 2.67 -1.14 -17.51
C LYS A 170 1.58 -0.21 -18.00
N TYR A 171 1.83 1.09 -17.94
CA TYR A 171 0.93 2.10 -18.48
C TYR A 171 1.47 2.66 -19.79
N PHE A 172 0.60 2.80 -20.78
CA PHE A 172 0.88 3.47 -22.05
C PHE A 172 -0.14 4.57 -22.28
N GLY A 173 0.33 5.74 -22.71
CA GLY A 173 -0.56 6.77 -23.23
C GLY A 173 -1.25 6.27 -24.50
N ALA A 174 -2.56 6.49 -24.63
CA ALA A 174 -3.31 6.13 -25.84
C ALA A 174 -2.79 6.84 -27.11
N ASP A 175 -2.13 7.98 -26.94
CA ASP A 175 -1.47 8.76 -27.98
C ASP A 175 -0.02 8.30 -28.26
N GLU A 176 0.57 7.46 -27.42
CA GLU A 176 1.91 6.93 -27.60
C GLU A 176 1.94 5.78 -28.64
N PRO A 177 3.07 5.55 -29.33
CA PRO A 177 3.15 4.53 -30.39
C PRO A 177 2.74 3.12 -29.92
N GLU A 178 3.15 2.74 -28.71
CA GLU A 178 2.84 1.41 -28.17
C GLU A 178 1.38 1.30 -27.70
N GLY A 179 0.82 2.37 -27.12
CA GLY A 179 -0.60 2.44 -26.78
C GLY A 179 -1.50 2.28 -28.00
N ARG A 180 -1.17 2.97 -29.11
CA ARG A 180 -1.91 2.84 -30.39
C ARG A 180 -1.85 1.42 -30.94
N ARG A 181 -0.66 0.79 -30.93
CA ARG A 181 -0.51 -0.61 -31.38
C ARG A 181 -1.36 -1.59 -30.56
N LEU A 182 -1.39 -1.41 -29.24
CA LEU A 182 -2.20 -2.25 -28.36
C LEU A 182 -3.70 -2.06 -28.61
N MET A 183 -4.15 -0.84 -28.86
CA MET A 183 -5.53 -0.57 -29.25
C MET A 183 -5.89 -1.17 -30.62
N GLU A 184 -5.04 -1.01 -31.63
CA GLU A 184 -5.23 -1.61 -32.95
C GLU A 184 -5.27 -3.15 -32.88
N ALA A 185 -4.37 -3.76 -32.11
CA ALA A 185 -4.34 -5.21 -31.91
C ALA A 185 -5.58 -5.74 -31.17
N ALA A 186 -6.21 -4.90 -30.35
CA ALA A 186 -7.42 -5.23 -29.61
C ALA A 186 -8.72 -4.88 -30.37
N ASP A 187 -8.62 -4.35 -31.59
CA ASP A 187 -9.76 -3.80 -32.35
C ASP A 187 -10.57 -2.77 -31.53
N ALA A 188 -9.86 -1.93 -30.77
CA ALA A 188 -10.42 -1.01 -29.78
C ALA A 188 -10.27 0.45 -30.24
N GLY A 189 -11.39 1.18 -30.30
CA GLY A 189 -11.40 2.62 -30.56
C GLY A 189 -11.16 3.48 -29.31
N PRO A 190 -11.09 4.82 -29.45
CA PRO A 190 -10.90 5.75 -28.33
C PRO A 190 -11.94 5.61 -27.21
N GLU A 191 -13.16 5.20 -27.55
CA GLU A 191 -14.23 4.93 -26.58
C GLU A 191 -13.97 3.72 -25.69
N SER A 192 -12.98 2.88 -26.00
CA SER A 192 -12.63 1.67 -25.25
C SER A 192 -11.58 1.93 -24.15
N ILE A 193 -11.16 3.18 -23.95
CA ILE A 193 -10.19 3.60 -22.93
C ILE A 193 -10.87 3.82 -21.57
N PRO A 194 -10.28 3.36 -20.44
CA PRO A 194 -9.03 2.60 -20.35
C PRO A 194 -9.18 1.19 -20.90
N LEU A 195 -8.22 0.78 -21.73
CA LEU A 195 -8.10 -0.59 -22.20
C LEU A 195 -7.11 -1.31 -21.30
N VAL A 196 -7.52 -2.44 -20.72
CA VAL A 196 -6.64 -3.31 -19.95
C VAL A 196 -6.37 -4.58 -20.76
N VAL A 197 -5.12 -4.81 -21.12
CA VAL A 197 -4.69 -6.09 -21.68
C VAL A 197 -4.14 -6.92 -20.53
N THR A 198 -4.86 -8.00 -20.22
CA THR A 198 -4.52 -8.90 -19.13
C THR A 198 -3.26 -9.68 -19.44
N ALA A 199 -2.83 -10.41 -18.43
CA ALA A 199 -1.60 -11.14 -18.49
C ALA A 199 -1.63 -12.23 -19.60
N ASP A 200 -2.73 -12.95 -19.69
CA ASP A 200 -3.02 -13.93 -20.74
C ASP A 200 -3.34 -13.31 -22.13
N GLY A 201 -3.20 -11.99 -22.28
CA GLY A 201 -3.37 -11.29 -23.55
C GLY A 201 -4.80 -10.93 -23.92
N ARG A 202 -5.78 -11.15 -23.03
CA ARG A 202 -7.17 -10.75 -23.24
C ARG A 202 -7.33 -9.25 -23.09
N ALA A 203 -7.99 -8.63 -24.07
CA ALA A 203 -8.34 -7.22 -24.04
C ALA A 203 -9.64 -6.98 -23.27
N LEU A 204 -9.63 -6.04 -22.33
CA LEU A 204 -10.78 -5.58 -21.56
C LEU A 204 -11.00 -4.09 -21.83
N PRO A 205 -11.97 -3.73 -22.68
CA PRO A 205 -12.29 -2.33 -22.96
C PRO A 205 -13.13 -1.74 -21.83
N ARG A 206 -12.70 -0.62 -21.24
CA ARG A 206 -13.34 0.05 -20.09
C ARG A 206 -13.76 -0.90 -18.96
N PRO A 207 -12.84 -1.72 -18.41
CA PRO A 207 -13.21 -2.64 -17.37
C PRO A 207 -13.51 -1.89 -16.07
N SER A 208 -14.41 -2.48 -15.30
CA SER A 208 -14.56 -2.16 -13.88
C SER A 208 -13.34 -2.62 -13.09
N VAL A 209 -13.14 -2.02 -11.91
CA VAL A 209 -12.08 -2.43 -10.98
C VAL A 209 -12.21 -3.91 -10.59
N GLN A 210 -13.44 -4.42 -10.48
CA GLN A 210 -13.71 -5.84 -10.16
C GLN A 210 -13.29 -6.78 -11.29
N GLU A 211 -13.52 -6.41 -12.55
CA GLU A 211 -13.05 -7.20 -13.70
C GLU A 211 -11.52 -7.24 -13.79
N VAL A 212 -10.86 -6.11 -13.49
CA VAL A 212 -9.40 -6.05 -13.41
C VAL A 212 -8.88 -6.90 -12.25
N ALA A 213 -9.53 -6.86 -11.08
CA ALA A 213 -9.17 -7.68 -9.93
C ALA A 213 -9.26 -9.18 -10.24
N ALA A 214 -10.38 -9.62 -10.83
CA ALA A 214 -10.57 -11.00 -11.24
C ALA A 214 -9.53 -11.42 -12.30
N ALA A 215 -9.24 -10.55 -13.26
CA ALA A 215 -8.22 -10.79 -14.27
C ALA A 215 -6.78 -10.86 -13.68
N ALA A 216 -6.53 -10.15 -12.59
CA ALA A 216 -5.28 -10.17 -11.84
C ALA A 216 -5.19 -11.36 -10.85
N GLY A 217 -6.20 -12.23 -10.81
CA GLY A 217 -6.23 -13.39 -9.91
C GLY A 217 -6.55 -13.05 -8.45
N LEU A 218 -7.09 -11.86 -8.18
CA LEU A 218 -7.54 -11.48 -6.84
C LEU A 218 -8.91 -12.11 -6.56
N SER A 219 -9.06 -12.70 -5.37
CA SER A 219 -10.35 -13.25 -4.92
C SER A 219 -11.39 -12.14 -4.76
N THR A 220 -12.51 -12.29 -5.44
CA THR A 220 -13.64 -11.34 -5.42
C THR A 220 -14.94 -11.97 -4.93
N SER A 221 -14.96 -13.24 -4.53
CA SER A 221 -16.17 -13.89 -3.99
C SER A 221 -15.80 -14.74 -2.79
N PRO A 222 -16.64 -14.77 -1.73
CA PRO A 222 -16.37 -15.59 -0.56
C PRO A 222 -16.35 -17.08 -0.93
N GLY A 223 -15.42 -17.82 -0.36
CA GLY A 223 -15.34 -19.27 -0.46
C GLY A 223 -16.33 -20.01 0.44
N ARG A 224 -17.04 -19.30 1.33
CA ARG A 224 -18.02 -19.84 2.28
C ARG A 224 -19.16 -18.85 2.48
N ASP A 225 -20.34 -19.36 2.84
CA ASP A 225 -21.47 -18.49 3.21
C ASP A 225 -21.39 -18.05 4.69
N PHE A 226 -20.63 -18.77 5.52
CA PHE A 226 -20.56 -18.55 6.96
C PHE A 226 -19.13 -18.69 7.53
N TYR A 227 -18.75 -17.74 8.39
CA TYR A 227 -17.42 -17.63 9.02
C TYR A 227 -17.51 -17.50 10.55
N ASP A 228 -16.40 -17.74 11.24
CA ASP A 228 -16.32 -17.49 12.68
C ASP A 228 -16.13 -15.98 12.92
N LEU A 229 -15.28 -15.35 12.09
CA LEU A 229 -14.96 -13.92 12.14
C LEU A 229 -14.93 -13.32 10.73
N ILE A 230 -15.71 -12.26 10.51
CA ILE A 230 -15.56 -11.39 9.34
C ILE A 230 -14.96 -10.05 9.77
N ILE A 231 -13.94 -9.60 9.07
CA ILE A 231 -13.25 -8.33 9.27
C ILE A 231 -13.56 -7.43 8.08
N VAL A 232 -14.13 -6.26 8.33
CA VAL A 232 -14.45 -5.28 7.29
C VAL A 232 -13.40 -4.17 7.30
N GLY A 233 -12.54 -4.16 6.28
CA GLY A 233 -11.45 -3.18 6.08
C GLY A 233 -10.06 -3.81 6.20
N GLY A 234 -9.28 -3.74 5.12
CA GLY A 234 -7.93 -4.30 4.97
C GLY A 234 -6.80 -3.39 5.44
N GLY A 235 -7.07 -2.41 6.31
CA GLY A 235 -6.03 -1.57 6.93
C GLY A 235 -5.21 -2.30 8.01
N PRO A 236 -4.29 -1.62 8.70
CA PRO A 236 -3.45 -2.25 9.74
C PRO A 236 -4.23 -2.96 10.85
N ALA A 237 -5.38 -2.41 11.27
CA ALA A 237 -6.25 -3.07 12.25
C ALA A 237 -6.84 -4.37 11.71
N GLY A 238 -7.37 -4.35 10.48
CA GLY A 238 -7.95 -5.54 9.88
C GLY A 238 -6.91 -6.61 9.55
N LEU A 239 -5.73 -6.20 9.07
CA LEU A 239 -4.60 -7.11 8.84
C LEU A 239 -4.08 -7.73 10.14
N GLY A 240 -3.96 -6.94 11.22
CA GLY A 240 -3.62 -7.47 12.53
C GLY A 240 -4.64 -8.51 13.02
N ALA A 241 -5.92 -8.23 12.85
CA ALA A 241 -6.99 -9.17 13.18
C ALA A 241 -7.01 -10.41 12.28
N ALA A 242 -6.70 -10.28 10.98
CA ALA A 242 -6.69 -11.39 10.05
C ALA A 242 -5.56 -12.39 10.37
N VAL A 243 -4.36 -11.87 10.68
CA VAL A 243 -3.24 -12.70 11.15
C VAL A 243 -3.61 -13.46 12.41
N TYR A 244 -4.12 -12.76 13.43
CA TYR A 244 -4.46 -13.40 14.71
C TYR A 244 -5.63 -14.37 14.57
N GLY A 245 -6.70 -13.98 13.88
CA GLY A 245 -7.88 -14.82 13.66
C GLY A 245 -7.54 -16.12 12.94
N GLY A 246 -6.74 -16.06 11.87
CA GLY A 246 -6.25 -17.26 11.19
C GLY A 246 -5.33 -18.09 12.09
N SER A 247 -4.38 -17.46 12.78
CA SER A 247 -3.40 -18.17 13.63
C SER A 247 -4.02 -18.86 14.86
N GLU A 248 -5.15 -18.33 15.35
CA GLU A 248 -5.92 -18.90 16.47
C GLU A 248 -7.02 -19.88 16.00
N GLY A 249 -7.06 -20.18 14.70
CA GLY A 249 -7.89 -21.24 14.13
C GLY A 249 -9.32 -20.84 13.76
N LEU A 250 -9.65 -19.55 13.78
CA LEU A 250 -10.94 -19.05 13.31
C LEU A 250 -11.00 -19.10 11.79
N LYS A 251 -12.14 -19.55 11.23
CA LYS A 251 -12.49 -19.30 9.83
C LYS A 251 -12.68 -17.81 9.66
N THR A 252 -11.64 -17.15 9.14
CA THR A 252 -11.54 -15.70 9.09
C THR A 252 -11.67 -15.20 7.65
N LEU A 253 -12.54 -14.20 7.45
CA LEU A 253 -12.68 -13.47 6.18
C LEU A 253 -12.31 -12.00 6.37
N LEU A 254 -11.37 -11.50 5.59
CA LEU A 254 -11.04 -10.07 5.47
C LEU A 254 -11.68 -9.51 4.20
N ILE A 255 -12.53 -8.50 4.33
CA ILE A 255 -13.22 -7.85 3.21
C ILE A 255 -12.61 -6.47 3.01
N GLU A 256 -12.08 -6.20 1.82
CA GLU A 256 -11.49 -4.94 1.42
C GLU A 256 -12.13 -4.40 0.14
N ARG A 257 -12.52 -3.11 0.19
CA ARG A 257 -13.25 -2.45 -0.89
C ARG A 257 -12.34 -1.99 -2.03
N GLN A 258 -11.12 -1.57 -1.74
CA GLN A 258 -10.21 -0.96 -2.70
C GLN A 258 -8.89 -1.71 -2.78
N ALA A 259 -8.13 -1.69 -1.68
CA ALA A 259 -6.79 -2.26 -1.65
C ALA A 259 -6.35 -2.56 -0.22
N VAL A 260 -5.69 -3.70 -0.06
CA VAL A 260 -5.11 -4.08 1.22
C VAL A 260 -4.04 -3.09 1.64
N GLY A 261 -4.03 -2.75 2.93
CA GLY A 261 -3.15 -1.78 3.55
C GLY A 261 -3.83 -0.46 3.94
N GLY A 262 -5.00 -0.17 3.37
CA GLY A 262 -5.79 1.02 3.69
C GLY A 262 -4.97 2.32 3.53
N GLN A 263 -5.23 3.31 4.38
CA GLN A 263 -4.49 4.57 4.35
C GLN A 263 -3.00 4.41 4.70
N ALA A 264 -2.67 3.48 5.61
CA ALA A 264 -1.28 3.27 6.02
C ALA A 264 -0.42 2.76 4.86
N GLY A 265 -0.98 1.92 3.97
CA GLY A 265 -0.31 1.42 2.77
C GLY A 265 0.20 2.52 1.83
N GLN A 266 -0.41 3.71 1.88
CA GLN A 266 -0.02 4.86 1.05
C GLN A 266 1.09 5.72 1.68
N SER A 267 1.49 5.42 2.92
CA SER A 267 2.56 6.16 3.58
C SER A 267 3.90 5.87 2.90
N SER A 268 4.62 6.92 2.49
CA SER A 268 5.96 6.77 1.91
C SER A 268 6.97 6.22 2.93
N ARG A 269 6.84 6.60 4.20
CA ARG A 269 7.69 6.12 5.29
C ARG A 269 7.00 6.23 6.64
N ILE A 270 7.07 5.15 7.42
CA ILE A 270 6.61 5.04 8.80
C ILE A 270 7.82 4.83 9.69
N GLU A 271 8.25 5.86 10.40
CA GLU A 271 9.45 5.82 11.28
C GLU A 271 9.12 5.45 12.73
N ASN A 272 7.84 5.48 13.10
CA ASN A 272 7.39 5.29 14.49
C ASN A 272 6.70 3.93 14.71
N TYR A 273 7.04 2.91 13.92
CA TYR A 273 6.57 1.55 14.11
C TYR A 273 7.70 0.69 14.71
N LEU A 274 7.47 0.15 15.90
CA LEU A 274 8.46 -0.61 16.64
C LEU A 274 8.93 -1.84 15.84
N GLY A 275 10.24 -2.09 15.86
CA GLY A 275 10.88 -3.17 15.10
C GLY A 275 11.50 -2.74 13.77
N PHE A 276 11.25 -1.50 13.32
CA PHE A 276 11.87 -0.91 12.12
C PHE A 276 12.65 0.35 12.52
N PRO A 277 13.90 0.21 13.01
CA PRO A 277 14.69 1.35 13.49
C PRO A 277 14.85 2.45 12.44
N ASP A 278 14.88 2.09 11.16
CA ASP A 278 15.05 3.00 10.04
C ASP A 278 13.74 3.32 9.32
N GLY A 279 12.62 2.95 9.93
CA GLY A 279 11.31 2.99 9.35
C GLY A 279 11.08 1.96 8.24
N ILE A 280 9.83 1.89 7.79
CA ILE A 280 9.37 1.00 6.72
C ILE A 280 8.34 1.75 5.87
N SER A 281 8.26 1.47 4.56
CA SER A 281 7.17 2.04 3.76
C SER A 281 5.83 1.43 4.18
N GLY A 282 4.75 2.20 4.00
CA GLY A 282 3.40 1.72 4.24
C GLY A 282 3.07 0.44 3.49
N ALA A 283 3.37 0.44 2.18
CA ALA A 283 3.13 -0.68 1.28
C ALA A 283 3.89 -1.95 1.71
N GLN A 284 5.16 -1.83 2.09
CA GLN A 284 5.95 -2.97 2.57
C GLN A 284 5.39 -3.55 3.86
N LEU A 285 5.02 -2.69 4.81
CA LEU A 285 4.43 -3.13 6.07
C LEU A 285 3.14 -3.93 5.83
N THR A 286 2.25 -3.42 4.98
CA THR A 286 0.94 -4.02 4.75
C THR A 286 1.00 -5.25 3.87
N ASP A 287 1.92 -5.34 2.90
CA ASP A 287 2.13 -6.56 2.12
C ASP A 287 2.69 -7.69 2.98
N ARG A 288 3.66 -7.40 3.86
CA ARG A 288 4.17 -8.40 4.81
C ARG A 288 3.06 -8.93 5.72
N ALA A 289 2.20 -8.06 6.23
CA ALA A 289 1.05 -8.47 7.04
C ALA A 289 0.01 -9.28 6.25
N ARG A 290 -0.27 -8.90 5.00
CA ARG A 290 -1.15 -9.66 4.10
C ARG A 290 -0.62 -11.08 3.86
N ARG A 291 0.67 -11.23 3.53
CA ARG A 291 1.30 -12.56 3.35
C ARG A 291 1.23 -13.40 4.62
N GLN A 292 1.34 -12.79 5.79
CA GLN A 292 1.15 -13.49 7.07
C GLN A 292 -0.29 -13.96 7.26
N ALA A 293 -1.28 -13.14 6.93
CA ALA A 293 -2.69 -13.54 6.98
C ALA A 293 -2.97 -14.71 6.03
N ASP A 294 -2.46 -14.64 4.78
CA ASP A 294 -2.56 -15.72 3.79
C ASP A 294 -1.92 -17.02 4.29
N LYS A 295 -0.73 -16.94 4.92
CA LYS A 295 -0.04 -18.09 5.53
C LYS A 295 -0.91 -18.81 6.57
N PHE A 296 -1.74 -18.07 7.31
CA PHE A 296 -2.67 -18.63 8.28
C PHE A 296 -4.07 -18.91 7.71
N ALA A 297 -4.20 -18.94 6.37
CA ALA A 297 -5.43 -19.23 5.65
C ALA A 297 -6.60 -18.28 6.00
N ALA A 298 -6.31 -17.05 6.44
CA ALA A 298 -7.30 -16.00 6.50
C ALA A 298 -7.65 -15.58 5.06
N GLU A 299 -8.91 -15.76 4.68
CA GLU A 299 -9.36 -15.48 3.32
C GLU A 299 -9.48 -13.96 3.11
N THR A 300 -8.98 -13.44 2.00
CA THR A 300 -9.10 -12.01 1.66
C THR A 300 -9.97 -11.82 0.42
N LEU A 301 -11.02 -11.03 0.55
CA LEU A 301 -11.85 -10.56 -0.56
C LEU A 301 -11.48 -9.13 -0.91
N ASN A 302 -11.13 -8.93 -2.18
CA ASN A 302 -10.81 -7.61 -2.71
C ASN A 302 -12.00 -7.07 -3.51
N THR A 303 -12.05 -5.77 -3.69
CA THR A 303 -13.07 -5.06 -4.51
C THR A 303 -14.50 -5.27 -4.05
N ARG A 304 -14.71 -5.54 -2.75
CA ARG A 304 -16.04 -5.75 -2.18
C ARG A 304 -16.41 -4.64 -1.21
N GLU A 305 -17.49 -3.93 -1.55
CA GLU A 305 -18.09 -2.93 -0.67
C GLU A 305 -19.21 -3.54 0.15
N VAL A 306 -19.11 -3.42 1.47
CA VAL A 306 -20.20 -3.73 2.41
C VAL A 306 -21.06 -2.49 2.57
N VAL A 307 -22.37 -2.64 2.35
CA VAL A 307 -23.36 -1.55 2.37
C VAL A 307 -24.43 -1.73 3.44
N GLY A 308 -24.43 -2.85 4.14
CA GLY A 308 -25.38 -3.13 5.21
C GLY A 308 -24.86 -4.15 6.21
N ILE A 309 -25.37 -4.07 7.43
CA ILE A 309 -25.20 -5.07 8.48
C ILE A 309 -26.54 -5.28 9.18
N ARG A 310 -26.86 -6.55 9.47
CA ARG A 310 -28.01 -6.90 10.31
C ARG A 310 -27.69 -8.05 11.27
N THR A 311 -28.51 -8.17 12.30
CA THR A 311 -28.43 -9.25 13.29
C THR A 311 -29.54 -10.26 13.07
N ASP A 312 -29.17 -11.50 12.77
CA ASP A 312 -30.10 -12.62 12.55
C ASP A 312 -29.89 -13.67 13.65
N GLY A 313 -30.47 -13.42 14.84
CA GLY A 313 -30.25 -14.24 16.03
C GLY A 313 -28.78 -14.19 16.48
N SER A 314 -28.10 -15.34 16.46
CA SER A 314 -26.66 -15.43 16.78
C SER A 314 -25.75 -15.04 15.62
N ALA A 315 -26.28 -14.89 14.40
CA ALA A 315 -25.50 -14.51 13.22
C ALA A 315 -25.45 -12.98 13.03
N ARG A 316 -24.34 -12.52 12.44
CA ARG A 316 -24.15 -11.15 11.96
C ARG A 316 -24.00 -11.23 10.45
N THR A 317 -24.95 -10.68 9.71
CA THR A 317 -25.02 -10.78 8.25
C THR A 317 -24.64 -9.45 7.62
N LEU A 318 -23.68 -9.48 6.70
CA LEU A 318 -23.25 -8.34 5.90
C LEU A 318 -23.86 -8.42 4.51
N THR A 319 -24.26 -7.28 3.98
CA THR A 319 -24.78 -7.15 2.61
C THR A 319 -23.77 -6.38 1.77
N PHE A 320 -23.41 -6.93 0.61
CA PHE A 320 -22.56 -6.31 -0.39
C PHE A 320 -23.35 -5.36 -1.30
N ALA A 321 -22.66 -4.41 -1.93
CA ALA A 321 -23.26 -3.43 -2.84
C ALA A 321 -24.00 -4.07 -4.04
N ASP A 322 -23.60 -5.27 -4.45
CA ASP A 322 -24.24 -6.04 -5.54
C ASP A 322 -25.40 -6.93 -5.06
N GLY A 323 -25.76 -6.84 -3.78
CA GLY A 323 -26.85 -7.60 -3.16
C GLY A 323 -26.45 -8.98 -2.63
N GLY A 324 -25.20 -9.41 -2.82
CA GLY A 324 -24.68 -10.63 -2.19
C GLY A 324 -24.62 -10.50 -0.66
N GLU A 325 -24.64 -11.62 0.06
CA GLU A 325 -24.58 -11.63 1.52
C GLU A 325 -23.57 -12.65 2.05
N VAL A 326 -23.04 -12.37 3.24
CA VAL A 326 -22.16 -13.28 3.97
C VAL A 326 -22.39 -13.12 5.47
N SER A 327 -22.35 -14.22 6.22
CA SER A 327 -22.65 -14.22 7.65
C SER A 327 -21.49 -14.70 8.51
N ALA A 328 -21.44 -14.26 9.76
CA ALA A 328 -20.51 -14.79 10.75
C ALA A 328 -21.05 -14.79 12.18
N HIS A 329 -20.37 -15.50 13.07
CA HIS A 329 -20.61 -15.38 14.51
C HIS A 329 -20.19 -14.00 15.04
N ALA A 330 -19.06 -13.48 14.59
CA ALA A 330 -18.57 -12.16 14.96
C ALA A 330 -18.14 -11.32 13.75
N VAL A 331 -18.30 -9.99 13.86
CA VAL A 331 -17.83 -9.02 12.86
C VAL A 331 -16.90 -8.03 13.53
N LEU A 332 -15.75 -7.77 12.92
CA LEU A 332 -14.84 -6.68 13.28
C LEU A 332 -14.92 -5.56 12.24
N LEU A 333 -15.35 -4.39 12.67
CA LEU A 333 -15.31 -3.16 11.88
C LEU A 333 -13.90 -2.56 11.98
N ALA A 334 -13.13 -2.66 10.91
CA ALA A 334 -11.77 -2.14 10.78
C ALA A 334 -11.64 -1.18 9.57
N THR A 335 -12.74 -0.49 9.23
CA THR A 335 -12.87 0.34 8.01
C THR A 335 -12.05 1.63 8.03
N GLY A 336 -11.37 1.92 9.14
CA GLY A 336 -10.55 3.12 9.31
C GLY A 336 -11.30 4.42 9.03
N VAL A 337 -10.64 5.34 8.33
CA VAL A 337 -11.16 6.64 7.92
C VAL A 337 -10.81 6.92 6.46
N SER A 338 -11.55 7.84 5.85
CA SER A 338 -11.29 8.37 4.51
C SER A 338 -10.93 9.84 4.57
N TYR A 339 -10.14 10.34 3.62
CA TYR A 339 -9.84 11.76 3.53
C TYR A 339 -11.12 12.57 3.38
N ARG A 340 -11.20 13.67 4.11
CA ARG A 340 -12.32 14.60 4.00
C ARG A 340 -12.27 15.28 2.62
N PRO A 341 -13.39 15.29 1.87
CA PRO A 341 -13.44 15.96 0.58
C PRO A 341 -13.26 17.48 0.75
N LEU A 342 -12.53 18.10 -0.18
CA LEU A 342 -12.43 19.54 -0.25
C LEU A 342 -13.71 20.10 -0.89
N VAL A 343 -14.53 20.77 -0.08
CA VAL A 343 -15.79 21.36 -0.54
C VAL A 343 -15.51 22.73 -1.16
N ALA A 344 -15.42 22.76 -2.49
CA ALA A 344 -15.30 23.97 -3.30
C ALA A 344 -15.86 23.72 -4.72
N GLU A 345 -16.23 24.80 -5.41
CA GLU A 345 -16.80 24.72 -6.75
C GLU A 345 -15.84 24.01 -7.73
N GLY A 346 -16.36 23.11 -8.56
CA GLY A 346 -15.58 22.36 -9.57
C GLY A 346 -14.65 21.27 -9.03
N VAL A 347 -14.30 21.26 -7.74
CA VAL A 347 -13.32 20.31 -7.17
C VAL A 347 -13.76 18.86 -7.31
N ALA A 348 -15.03 18.56 -7.01
CA ALA A 348 -15.54 17.19 -7.04
C ALA A 348 -15.37 16.55 -8.44
N GLY A 349 -15.66 17.30 -9.50
CA GLY A 349 -15.56 16.84 -10.89
C GLY A 349 -14.14 16.68 -11.43
N MET A 350 -13.12 17.11 -10.67
CA MET A 350 -11.70 16.99 -11.05
C MET A 350 -10.97 15.91 -10.23
N THR A 351 -11.68 15.15 -9.39
CA THR A 351 -11.10 14.06 -8.60
C THR A 351 -10.56 12.97 -9.52
N GLY A 352 -9.30 12.57 -9.33
CA GLY A 352 -8.61 11.62 -10.21
C GLY A 352 -8.18 12.20 -11.57
N SER A 353 -8.50 13.47 -11.83
CA SER A 353 -8.18 14.18 -13.08
C SER A 353 -7.46 15.51 -12.76
N GLY A 354 -6.52 15.48 -11.81
CA GLY A 354 -5.73 16.62 -11.35
C GLY A 354 -5.98 17.01 -9.89
N VAL A 355 -7.10 16.60 -9.28
CA VAL A 355 -7.31 16.66 -7.83
C VAL A 355 -7.18 15.27 -7.22
N PHE A 356 -6.33 15.13 -6.21
CA PHE A 356 -6.01 13.84 -5.59
C PHE A 356 -6.12 13.89 -4.06
N TYR A 357 -6.60 12.79 -3.48
CA TYR A 357 -6.73 12.59 -2.03
C TYR A 357 -5.83 11.42 -1.62
N GLY A 358 -4.78 11.69 -0.85
CA GLY A 358 -3.68 10.73 -0.72
C GLY A 358 -2.94 10.53 -2.05
N SER A 359 -2.33 9.36 -2.26
CA SER A 359 -1.73 8.97 -3.56
C SER A 359 -0.44 9.71 -3.99
N ALA A 360 0.32 10.26 -3.04
CA ALA A 360 1.56 10.96 -3.37
C ALA A 360 2.56 10.08 -4.13
N SER A 361 2.68 8.81 -3.74
CA SER A 361 3.59 7.84 -4.37
C SER A 361 3.21 7.48 -5.80
N THR A 362 1.91 7.35 -6.10
CA THR A 362 1.42 6.98 -7.44
C THR A 362 1.66 8.09 -8.47
N GLU A 363 1.43 9.35 -8.07
CA GLU A 363 1.50 10.51 -8.98
C GLU A 363 2.82 11.28 -8.93
N GLY A 364 3.71 10.97 -7.97
CA GLY A 364 5.02 11.61 -7.80
C GLY A 364 5.82 11.74 -9.11
N PRO A 365 6.09 10.64 -9.82
CA PRO A 365 6.81 10.69 -11.11
C PRO A 365 6.10 11.52 -12.18
N ALA A 366 4.76 11.52 -12.20
CA ALA A 366 3.98 12.29 -13.17
C ALA A 366 4.03 13.81 -12.91
N CYS A 367 4.37 14.22 -11.69
CA CYS A 367 4.53 15.63 -11.29
C CYS A 367 5.88 16.23 -11.71
N ALA A 368 6.77 15.46 -12.37
CA ALA A 368 8.09 15.92 -12.78
C ALA A 368 8.01 17.23 -13.59
N GLY A 369 8.74 18.26 -13.17
CA GLY A 369 8.79 19.57 -13.84
C GLY A 369 7.54 20.44 -13.69
N SER A 370 6.49 19.97 -13.00
CA SER A 370 5.21 20.68 -12.83
C SER A 370 5.18 21.55 -11.55
N GLU A 371 4.20 22.45 -11.44
CA GLU A 371 3.84 23.07 -10.15
C GLU A 371 2.79 22.22 -9.43
N VAL A 372 3.02 21.95 -8.15
CA VAL A 372 2.14 21.11 -7.31
C VAL A 372 1.58 21.96 -6.18
N TYR A 373 0.27 21.89 -5.98
CA TYR A 373 -0.42 22.53 -4.86
C TYR A 373 -0.85 21.48 -3.84
N ILE A 374 -0.65 21.77 -2.56
CA ILE A 374 -1.03 20.88 -1.46
C ILE A 374 -1.92 21.67 -0.49
N VAL A 375 -3.10 21.15 -0.16
CA VAL A 375 -4.02 21.76 0.81
C VAL A 375 -3.92 21.02 2.14
N GLY A 376 -3.42 21.66 3.19
CA GLY A 376 -3.31 21.06 4.52
C GLY A 376 -2.21 21.69 5.37
N GLY A 377 -2.39 21.66 6.69
CA GLY A 377 -1.46 22.29 7.66
C GLY A 377 -0.81 21.34 8.66
N ALA A 378 -1.09 20.04 8.57
CA ALA A 378 -0.63 19.03 9.53
C ALA A 378 0.48 18.14 8.95
N ASN A 379 1.00 17.20 9.75
CA ASN A 379 2.15 16.35 9.40
C ASN A 379 2.06 15.66 8.03
N SER A 380 0.91 15.08 7.67
CA SER A 380 0.76 14.39 6.39
C SER A 380 0.96 15.32 5.20
N ALA A 381 0.49 16.57 5.30
CA ALA A 381 0.67 17.57 4.25
C ALA A 381 2.15 17.99 4.11
N GLY A 382 2.86 18.14 5.23
CA GLY A 382 4.29 18.45 5.22
C GLY A 382 5.15 17.32 4.67
N GLN A 383 4.85 16.06 5.03
CA GLN A 383 5.55 14.90 4.47
C GLN A 383 5.31 14.76 2.96
N ALA A 384 4.08 15.00 2.51
CA ALA A 384 3.76 15.04 1.08
C ALA A 384 4.53 16.15 0.36
N ALA A 385 4.64 17.35 0.96
CA ALA A 385 5.40 18.44 0.38
C ALA A 385 6.88 18.09 0.19
N LEU A 386 7.53 17.49 1.19
CA LEU A 386 8.91 17.00 1.08
C LEU A 386 9.06 15.90 0.02
N PHE A 387 8.08 15.00 -0.10
CA PHE A 387 8.09 13.95 -1.12
C PHE A 387 8.02 14.55 -2.54
N PHE A 388 7.05 15.42 -2.79
CA PHE A 388 6.85 16.04 -4.11
C PHE A 388 7.96 17.01 -4.48
N ALA A 389 8.63 17.65 -3.52
CA ALA A 389 9.76 18.53 -3.79
C ALA A 389 10.93 17.83 -4.49
N LYS A 390 11.01 16.50 -4.42
CA LYS A 390 12.01 15.70 -5.16
C LYS A 390 11.72 15.60 -6.67
N TYR A 391 10.46 15.81 -7.08
CA TYR A 391 10.00 15.61 -8.46
C TYR A 391 9.55 16.93 -9.12
N ALA A 392 8.75 17.72 -8.39
CA ALA A 392 8.10 18.92 -8.89
C ALA A 392 9.08 20.10 -9.03
N ARG A 393 8.79 20.99 -9.98
CA ARG A 393 9.52 22.26 -10.15
C ARG A 393 9.30 23.18 -8.94
N ARG A 394 8.08 23.20 -8.41
CA ARG A 394 7.69 23.96 -7.22
C ARG A 394 6.53 23.26 -6.50
N VAL A 395 6.54 23.32 -5.17
CA VAL A 395 5.45 22.86 -4.32
C VAL A 395 4.91 24.03 -3.51
N THR A 396 3.60 24.28 -3.58
CA THR A 396 2.92 25.33 -2.80
C THR A 396 1.99 24.70 -1.78
N LEU A 397 2.30 24.84 -0.50
CA LEU A 397 1.50 24.36 0.62
C LEU A 397 0.52 25.46 1.06
N LEU A 398 -0.78 25.24 0.82
CA LEU A 398 -1.88 26.11 1.18
C LEU A 398 -2.45 25.71 2.56
N VAL A 399 -2.35 26.61 3.52
CA VAL A 399 -2.73 26.39 4.91
C VAL A 399 -3.83 27.38 5.30
N ARG A 400 -4.98 26.88 5.77
CA ARG A 400 -6.07 27.73 6.27
C ARG A 400 -5.71 28.46 7.57
N GLY A 401 -4.94 27.82 8.44
CA GLY A 401 -4.45 28.42 9.68
C GLY A 401 -3.46 29.55 9.43
N ASP A 402 -3.13 30.30 10.47
CA ASP A 402 -2.16 31.38 10.44
C ASP A 402 -0.70 30.91 10.47
N SER A 403 -0.44 29.72 11.01
CA SER A 403 0.86 29.06 11.06
C SER A 403 0.73 27.53 10.92
N LEU A 404 1.87 26.88 10.61
CA LEU A 404 2.01 25.42 10.67
C LEU A 404 2.14 24.91 12.12
N GLU A 405 2.61 25.74 13.05
CA GLU A 405 2.99 25.37 14.42
C GLU A 405 1.82 24.82 15.25
N SER A 406 0.59 25.18 14.88
CA SER A 406 -0.63 24.71 15.56
C SER A 406 -0.89 23.21 15.39
N SER A 407 -0.40 22.57 14.33
CA SER A 407 -0.76 21.19 13.99
C SER A 407 0.35 20.36 13.35
N MET A 408 1.43 20.98 12.88
CA MET A 408 2.59 20.29 12.32
C MET A 408 3.72 20.18 13.36
N SER A 409 4.40 19.04 13.39
CA SER A 409 5.54 18.79 14.27
C SER A 409 6.72 19.70 13.92
N TYR A 410 7.40 20.21 14.96
CA TYR A 410 8.48 21.18 14.84
C TYR A 410 9.59 20.75 13.86
N TYR A 411 10.06 19.49 13.95
CA TYR A 411 11.12 18.99 13.06
C TYR A 411 10.73 19.09 11.57
N LEU A 412 9.46 18.84 11.26
CA LEU A 412 8.97 18.83 9.89
C LEU A 412 8.86 20.27 9.36
N ILE A 413 8.45 21.21 10.21
CA ILE A 413 8.48 22.65 9.89
C ILE A 413 9.90 23.09 9.55
N GLN A 414 10.90 22.66 10.35
CA GLN A 414 12.30 22.99 10.09
C GLN A 414 12.81 22.38 8.77
N GLN A 415 12.44 21.13 8.47
CA GLN A 415 12.79 20.49 7.20
C GLN A 415 12.19 21.22 5.99
N LEU A 416 10.90 21.58 6.04
CA LEU A 416 10.23 22.33 4.97
C LEU A 416 10.93 23.67 4.69
N ALA A 417 11.34 24.38 5.75
CA ALA A 417 12.03 25.67 5.62
C ALA A 417 13.41 25.58 4.95
N GLN A 418 14.02 24.40 4.92
CA GLN A 418 15.33 24.17 4.31
C GLN A 418 15.25 23.80 2.82
N VAL A 419 14.05 23.55 2.29
CA VAL A 419 13.85 23.10 0.91
C VAL A 419 13.44 24.27 0.02
N ALA A 420 14.32 24.64 -0.91
CA ALA A 420 14.20 25.88 -1.68
C ALA A 420 12.99 25.94 -2.64
N ASN A 421 12.48 24.80 -3.12
CA ASN A 421 11.35 24.73 -4.05
C ASN A 421 9.99 24.50 -3.34
N ILE A 422 9.93 24.65 -2.02
CA ILE A 422 8.67 24.64 -1.25
C ILE A 422 8.31 26.06 -0.81
N GLU A 423 7.07 26.46 -1.09
CA GLU A 423 6.47 27.68 -0.56
C GLU A 423 5.30 27.34 0.37
N VAL A 424 5.23 28.01 1.52
CA VAL A 424 4.09 27.89 2.45
C VAL A 424 3.28 29.17 2.42
N ARG A 425 1.98 29.06 2.07
CA ARG A 425 1.02 30.16 2.08
C ARG A 425 -0.04 29.92 3.17
N THR A 426 0.03 30.72 4.22
CA THR A 426 -0.93 30.65 5.34
C THR A 426 -2.15 31.53 5.11
N ARG A 427 -3.24 31.27 5.83
CA ARG A 427 -4.55 31.92 5.67
C ARG A 427 -5.07 31.89 4.24
N CYS A 428 -4.74 30.81 3.53
CA CYS A 428 -5.14 30.59 2.14
C CYS A 428 -6.06 29.39 2.04
N GLN A 429 -7.13 29.51 1.26
CA GLN A 429 -8.10 28.45 1.02
C GLN A 429 -8.38 28.30 -0.48
N VAL A 430 -8.52 27.07 -0.95
CA VAL A 430 -9.01 26.81 -2.31
C VAL A 430 -10.52 26.94 -2.30
N VAL A 431 -11.05 27.83 -3.15
CA VAL A 431 -12.49 28.13 -3.23
C VAL A 431 -13.10 27.74 -4.58
N GLY A 432 -12.28 27.34 -5.54
CA GLY A 432 -12.74 26.79 -6.82
C GLY A 432 -11.64 26.05 -7.57
N ALA A 433 -12.04 25.12 -8.43
CA ALA A 433 -11.18 24.40 -9.36
C ALA A 433 -11.78 24.51 -10.78
N HIS A 434 -10.92 24.72 -11.77
CA HIS A 434 -11.30 25.05 -13.14
C HIS A 434 -10.56 24.18 -14.14
N GLY A 435 -11.24 23.85 -15.23
CA GLY A 435 -10.67 23.18 -16.38
C GLY A 435 -11.71 22.37 -17.16
N GLU A 436 -11.32 21.89 -18.33
CA GLU A 436 -12.15 21.05 -19.21
C GLU A 436 -11.59 19.62 -19.21
N GLY A 437 -12.33 18.69 -18.59
CA GLY A 437 -11.95 17.28 -18.46
C GLY A 437 -10.80 17.00 -17.48
N HIS A 438 -10.00 18.01 -17.11
CA HIS A 438 -8.92 17.91 -16.13
C HIS A 438 -8.64 19.26 -15.46
N LEU A 439 -7.95 19.25 -14.33
CA LEU A 439 -7.58 20.45 -13.60
C LEU A 439 -6.56 21.27 -14.40
N GLN A 440 -6.87 22.55 -14.60
CA GLN A 440 -6.00 23.52 -15.26
C GLN A 440 -5.70 24.73 -14.37
N ALA A 441 -6.62 25.09 -13.47
CA ALA A 441 -6.43 26.19 -12.54
C ALA A 441 -7.22 26.00 -11.25
N ILE A 442 -6.77 26.68 -10.19
CA ILE A 442 -7.48 26.78 -8.91
C ILE A 442 -7.66 28.24 -8.53
N THR A 443 -8.78 28.58 -7.89
CA THR A 443 -8.97 29.88 -7.25
C THR A 443 -8.65 29.77 -5.77
N ILE A 444 -7.71 30.60 -5.33
CA ILE A 444 -7.26 30.69 -3.94
C ILE A 444 -7.81 32.00 -3.36
N CYS A 445 -8.42 31.93 -2.18
CA CYS A 445 -8.79 33.07 -1.36
C CYS A 445 -7.74 33.26 -0.27
N ASP A 446 -7.15 34.46 -0.20
CA ASP A 446 -6.25 34.87 0.89
C ASP A 446 -7.04 35.71 1.91
N ASP A 447 -7.29 35.13 3.08
CA ASP A 447 -8.10 35.75 4.13
C ASP A 447 -7.40 36.96 4.79
N LYS A 448 -6.08 37.15 4.63
CA LYS A 448 -5.41 38.37 5.11
C LYS A 448 -5.78 39.59 4.28
N GLN A 449 -5.97 39.40 2.97
CA GLN A 449 -6.17 40.50 2.03
C GLN A 449 -7.59 40.56 1.49
N GLY A 450 -8.40 39.51 1.72
CA GLY A 450 -9.71 39.34 1.09
C GLY A 450 -9.62 39.18 -0.43
N THR A 451 -8.42 38.88 -0.95
CA THR A 451 -8.15 38.81 -2.39
C THR A 451 -8.36 37.38 -2.88
N ARG A 452 -8.97 37.25 -4.05
CA ARG A 452 -9.09 36.00 -4.78
C ARG A 452 -8.16 36.04 -5.99
N ALA A 453 -7.36 34.99 -6.15
CA ALA A 453 -6.47 34.84 -7.28
C ALA A 453 -6.65 33.46 -7.91
N THR A 454 -6.79 33.43 -9.23
CA THR A 454 -6.76 32.19 -9.99
C THR A 454 -5.33 31.93 -10.46
N VAL A 455 -4.82 30.74 -10.17
CA VAL A 455 -3.47 30.31 -10.54
C VAL A 455 -3.53 29.04 -11.37
N GLU A 456 -2.61 28.91 -12.32
CA GLU A 456 -2.44 27.68 -13.08
C GLU A 456 -2.07 26.53 -12.14
N CYS A 457 -2.76 25.40 -12.28
CA CYS A 457 -2.59 24.26 -11.41
C CYS A 457 -3.04 23.00 -12.14
N GLY A 458 -2.09 22.11 -12.45
CA GLY A 458 -2.39 20.78 -12.99
C GLY A 458 -2.51 19.70 -11.91
N TYR A 459 -1.97 19.96 -10.71
CA TYR A 459 -1.91 19.00 -9.61
C TYR A 459 -2.26 19.64 -8.27
N LEU A 460 -3.37 19.19 -7.68
CA LEU A 460 -3.84 19.57 -6.36
C LEU A 460 -3.98 18.34 -5.46
N PHE A 461 -3.21 18.28 -4.37
CA PHE A 461 -3.30 17.21 -3.38
C PHE A 461 -3.93 17.69 -2.08
N VAL A 462 -4.93 16.96 -1.58
CA VAL A 462 -5.73 17.38 -0.42
C VAL A 462 -5.43 16.53 0.82
N PHE A 463 -5.03 17.20 1.91
CA PHE A 463 -4.66 16.64 3.21
C PHE A 463 -5.34 17.41 4.37
N ILE A 464 -6.67 17.53 4.35
CA ILE A 464 -7.46 18.34 5.30
C ILE A 464 -8.14 17.55 6.44
N GLY A 465 -7.60 16.37 6.74
CA GLY A 465 -8.14 15.46 7.75
C GLY A 465 -8.92 14.30 7.15
N ALA A 466 -9.52 13.50 8.03
CA ALA A 466 -10.22 12.28 7.67
C ALA A 466 -11.48 12.07 8.50
N GLU A 467 -12.42 11.29 7.98
CA GLU A 467 -13.72 10.96 8.58
C GLU A 467 -14.07 9.48 8.40
N PRO A 468 -14.77 8.86 9.35
CA PRO A 468 -15.13 7.45 9.28
C PRO A 468 -16.25 7.24 8.25
N ARG A 469 -16.16 6.20 7.42
CA ARG A 469 -17.25 5.83 6.49
C ARG A 469 -18.17 4.78 7.12
N THR A 470 -19.01 5.23 8.04
CA THR A 470 -19.86 4.36 8.87
C THR A 470 -21.35 4.51 8.60
N ASP A 471 -21.75 5.27 7.58
CA ASP A 471 -23.16 5.56 7.27
C ASP A 471 -23.96 4.30 6.97
N TRP A 472 -23.32 3.30 6.36
CA TRP A 472 -23.90 1.99 6.04
C TRP A 472 -24.28 1.16 7.28
N LEU A 473 -23.81 1.55 8.48
CA LEU A 473 -24.21 0.91 9.74
C LEU A 473 -25.61 1.35 10.21
N GLY A 474 -26.18 2.41 9.62
CA GLY A 474 -27.49 2.94 9.99
C GLY A 474 -27.65 3.16 11.50
N ASP A 475 -28.81 2.80 12.03
CA ASP A 475 -29.10 2.88 13.47
C ASP A 475 -28.72 1.60 14.23
N VAL A 476 -28.10 0.62 13.55
CA VAL A 476 -27.75 -0.68 14.14
C VAL A 476 -26.61 -0.52 15.14
N VAL A 477 -25.59 0.25 14.79
CA VAL A 477 -24.39 0.47 15.62
C VAL A 477 -24.32 1.93 16.06
N LEU A 478 -24.20 2.15 17.38
CA LEU A 478 -24.09 3.49 17.96
C LEU A 478 -22.79 4.17 17.56
N ARG A 479 -22.90 5.42 17.14
CA ARG A 479 -21.82 6.29 16.69
C ARG A 479 -21.82 7.59 17.49
N ASP A 480 -20.68 8.27 17.55
CA ASP A 480 -20.61 9.63 18.07
C ASP A 480 -21.09 10.67 17.03
N GLU A 481 -21.16 11.95 17.43
CA GLU A 481 -21.60 13.05 16.56
C GLU A 481 -20.72 13.27 15.32
N LYS A 482 -19.52 12.69 15.31
CA LYS A 482 -18.55 12.75 14.20
C LYS A 482 -18.57 11.47 13.36
N GLY A 483 -19.48 10.54 13.64
CA GLY A 483 -19.66 9.28 12.92
C GLY A 483 -18.74 8.14 13.36
N PHE A 484 -17.92 8.30 14.40
CA PHE A 484 -17.04 7.22 14.86
C PHE A 484 -17.80 6.19 15.71
N VAL A 485 -17.45 4.91 15.58
CA VAL A 485 -18.10 3.82 16.34
C VAL A 485 -17.71 3.90 17.82
N ARG A 486 -18.71 3.89 18.71
CA ARG A 486 -18.48 3.81 20.16
C ARG A 486 -18.32 2.35 20.58
N THR A 487 -17.41 2.07 21.50
CA THR A 487 -17.16 0.72 22.01
C THR A 487 -16.96 0.70 23.52
N GLY A 488 -17.11 -0.48 24.11
CA GLY A 488 -16.64 -0.76 25.47
C GLY A 488 -17.16 0.25 26.50
N PRO A 489 -16.27 0.81 27.35
CA PRO A 489 -16.65 1.77 28.38
C PRO A 489 -17.37 3.02 27.86
N ASP A 490 -17.10 3.46 26.63
CA ASP A 490 -17.72 4.67 26.04
C ASP A 490 -19.22 4.48 25.72
N LEU A 491 -19.72 3.24 25.81
CA LEU A 491 -21.14 2.91 25.67
C LEU A 491 -21.91 2.97 26.99
N LEU A 492 -21.23 3.03 28.14
CA LEU A 492 -21.86 3.09 29.45
C LEU A 492 -22.19 4.54 29.81
N VAL A 493 -23.48 4.85 29.94
CA VAL A 493 -23.94 6.17 30.40
C VAL A 493 -24.49 6.02 31.81
N ASN A 494 -23.82 6.62 32.80
CA ASN A 494 -24.16 6.48 34.22
C ASN A 494 -24.25 5.01 34.70
N GLY A 495 -23.38 4.14 34.18
CA GLY A 495 -23.36 2.71 34.49
C GLY A 495 -24.47 1.90 33.79
N VAL A 496 -25.27 2.52 32.92
CA VAL A 496 -26.32 1.85 32.16
C VAL A 496 -25.79 1.44 30.79
N ARG A 497 -26.03 0.17 30.42
CA ARG A 497 -25.66 -0.42 29.13
C ARG A 497 -26.48 0.18 27.98
N PRO A 498 -25.98 0.11 26.73
CA PRO A 498 -26.71 0.61 25.58
C PRO A 498 -28.07 -0.08 25.41
N ARG A 499 -29.04 0.64 24.83
CA ARG A 499 -30.38 0.10 24.57
C ARG A 499 -30.27 -1.13 23.67
N GLY A 500 -30.98 -2.21 24.03
CA GLY A 500 -30.98 -3.46 23.27
C GLY A 500 -29.83 -4.41 23.62
N TRP A 501 -29.00 -4.07 24.60
CA TRP A 501 -27.95 -4.96 25.10
C TRP A 501 -28.54 -6.15 25.85
N ASP A 502 -28.32 -7.37 25.33
CA ASP A 502 -28.93 -8.61 25.82
C ASP A 502 -27.99 -9.48 26.68
N ARG A 503 -26.76 -9.03 26.95
CA ARG A 503 -25.77 -9.81 27.72
C ARG A 503 -25.73 -9.40 29.18
N GLU A 504 -25.56 -10.39 30.07
CA GLU A 504 -25.34 -10.20 31.51
C GLU A 504 -23.90 -9.78 31.85
N ARG A 505 -23.30 -8.94 31.01
CA ARG A 505 -21.98 -8.35 31.19
C ARG A 505 -21.92 -7.01 30.48
N ASP A 506 -20.95 -6.19 30.84
CA ASP A 506 -20.69 -4.96 30.11
C ASP A 506 -20.04 -5.26 28.75
N PRO A 507 -20.13 -4.34 27.77
CA PRO A 507 -19.43 -4.48 26.49
C PRO A 507 -17.93 -4.64 26.70
N PHE A 508 -17.31 -5.57 25.96
CA PHE A 508 -15.84 -5.66 25.96
C PHE A 508 -15.23 -4.38 25.36
N TYR A 509 -13.95 -4.13 25.64
CA TYR A 509 -13.29 -2.86 25.31
C TYR A 509 -13.45 -2.41 23.85
N LEU A 510 -13.40 -3.35 22.90
CA LEU A 510 -13.61 -3.09 21.46
C LEU A 510 -14.98 -3.52 20.95
N GLU A 511 -15.89 -3.98 21.81
CA GLU A 511 -17.23 -4.38 21.40
C GLU A 511 -18.12 -3.16 21.26
N SER A 512 -18.88 -3.11 20.17
CA SER A 512 -19.81 -2.02 19.85
C SER A 512 -21.08 -2.09 20.70
N SER A 513 -22.10 -1.28 20.38
CA SER A 513 -23.42 -1.34 21.01
C SER A 513 -24.19 -2.63 20.72
N VAL A 514 -23.68 -3.49 19.83
CA VAL A 514 -24.30 -4.75 19.44
C VAL A 514 -23.34 -5.90 19.79
N PRO A 515 -23.74 -6.86 20.64
CA PRO A 515 -22.91 -8.01 20.98
C PRO A 515 -22.43 -8.77 19.73
N GLY A 516 -21.16 -9.14 19.69
CA GLY A 516 -20.56 -9.82 18.53
C GLY A 516 -20.17 -8.91 17.36
N ILE A 517 -20.44 -7.60 17.44
CA ILE A 517 -19.87 -6.60 16.53
C ILE A 517 -18.81 -5.81 17.29
N PHE A 518 -17.58 -5.86 16.82
CA PHE A 518 -16.41 -5.17 17.37
C PHE A 518 -15.94 -4.05 16.44
N ALA A 519 -15.15 -3.11 16.94
CA ALA A 519 -14.51 -2.08 16.13
C ALA A 519 -13.06 -1.82 16.57
N ALA A 520 -12.14 -1.76 15.61
CA ALA A 520 -10.71 -1.54 15.84
C ALA A 520 -10.11 -0.54 14.86
N GLY A 521 -9.04 0.14 15.30
CA GLY A 521 -8.38 1.19 14.54
C GLY A 521 -9.20 2.47 14.40
N ASP A 522 -8.91 3.21 13.34
CA ASP A 522 -9.34 4.60 13.20
C ASP A 522 -10.84 4.79 13.00
N VAL A 523 -11.63 3.74 12.78
CA VAL A 523 -13.10 3.85 12.72
C VAL A 523 -13.71 4.12 14.11
N ARG A 524 -12.99 3.81 15.18
CA ARG A 524 -13.47 3.92 16.55
C ARG A 524 -13.34 5.33 17.11
N ALA A 525 -14.29 5.71 17.97
CA ALA A 525 -14.23 6.93 18.74
C ALA A 525 -13.02 6.89 19.68
N ASN A 526 -12.37 8.04 19.88
CA ASN A 526 -11.24 8.20 20.82
C ASN A 526 -10.03 7.26 20.61
N SER A 527 -9.91 6.58 19.47
CA SER A 527 -8.75 5.75 19.16
C SER A 527 -7.48 6.60 19.01
N ILE A 528 -6.31 6.00 19.22
CA ILE A 528 -5.01 6.70 19.20
C ILE A 528 -4.59 7.18 17.79
N LYS A 529 -5.23 6.70 16.71
CA LYS A 529 -4.95 7.06 15.30
C LYS A 529 -3.48 6.85 14.91
N ARG A 530 -2.95 5.67 15.25
CA ARG A 530 -1.55 5.26 14.97
C ARG A 530 -1.54 3.84 14.45
N VAL A 531 -0.64 3.56 13.49
CA VAL A 531 -0.50 2.25 12.85
C VAL A 531 -0.24 1.14 13.89
N ALA A 532 0.70 1.34 14.82
CA ALA A 532 0.99 0.36 15.88
C ALA A 532 -0.22 0.08 16.79
N SER A 533 -0.97 1.13 17.17
CA SER A 533 -2.19 0.99 17.96
C SER A 533 -3.27 0.23 17.19
N ALA A 534 -3.45 0.55 15.90
CA ALA A 534 -4.42 -0.11 15.05
C ALA A 534 -4.13 -1.62 14.94
N VAL A 535 -2.87 -1.99 14.68
CA VAL A 535 -2.43 -3.40 14.65
C VAL A 535 -2.70 -4.10 15.98
N GLY A 536 -2.31 -3.46 17.10
CA GLY A 536 -2.52 -4.01 18.44
C GLY A 536 -4.00 -4.18 18.79
N GLU A 537 -4.86 -3.24 18.40
CA GLU A 537 -6.31 -3.35 18.58
C GLU A 537 -6.92 -4.44 17.71
N GLY A 538 -6.43 -4.63 16.48
CA GLY A 538 -6.83 -5.74 15.62
C GLY A 538 -6.56 -7.10 16.29
N ALA A 539 -5.35 -7.29 16.79
CA ALA A 539 -4.99 -8.50 17.55
C ALA A 539 -5.82 -8.66 18.82
N MET A 540 -5.98 -7.58 19.61
CA MET A 540 -6.80 -7.58 20.82
C MET A 540 -8.27 -7.93 20.53
N ALA A 541 -8.82 -7.50 19.40
CA ALA A 541 -10.18 -7.81 19.01
C ALA A 541 -10.39 -9.32 18.85
N VAL A 542 -9.42 -10.06 18.31
CA VAL A 542 -9.51 -11.52 18.13
C VAL A 542 -9.62 -12.22 19.50
N ALA A 543 -8.80 -11.84 20.47
CA ALA A 543 -8.91 -12.38 21.84
C ALA A 543 -10.29 -12.10 22.48
N LEU A 544 -10.88 -10.93 22.22
CA LEU A 544 -12.23 -10.60 22.68
C LEU A 544 -13.32 -11.36 21.91
N VAL A 545 -13.10 -11.63 20.62
CA VAL A 545 -13.97 -12.48 19.80
C VAL A 545 -13.99 -13.90 20.37
N HIS A 546 -12.85 -14.50 20.71
CA HIS A 546 -12.83 -15.82 21.37
C HIS A 546 -13.67 -15.85 22.64
N ARG A 547 -13.49 -14.86 23.53
CA ARG A 547 -14.30 -14.75 24.76
C ARG A 547 -15.80 -14.58 24.48
N TYR A 548 -16.15 -13.91 23.38
CA TYR A 548 -17.54 -13.79 22.95
C TYR A 548 -18.10 -15.11 22.44
N LEU A 549 -17.33 -15.86 21.64
CA LEU A 549 -17.72 -17.15 21.09
C LEU A 549 -17.86 -18.23 22.17
N GLU A 550 -16.99 -18.23 23.18
CA GLU A 550 -17.07 -19.15 24.32
C GLU A 550 -18.32 -18.93 25.20
N ALA A 551 -18.89 -17.72 25.17
CA ALA A 551 -20.03 -17.32 25.97
C ALA A 551 -21.38 -17.42 25.22
N GLN A 552 -21.39 -17.99 24.01
CA GLN A 552 -22.58 -18.15 23.18
C GLN A 552 -23.45 -19.34 23.58
#